data_AF-A0A6P0YC50-F1
#
_entry.id   AF-A0A6P0YC50-F1
#
_cell.length_a   1.000
_cell.length_b   1.000
_cell.length_c   1.000
_cell.angle_alpha   90.00
_cell.angle_beta   90.00
_cell.angle_gamma   90.00
#
_symmetry.space_group_name_H-M   'P 1'
#
loop_
_entity.id
_entity.type
_entity.pdbx_description
1 polymer ?
#
loop_
_entity_poly.entity_id
_entity_poly.type
_entity_poly.pdbx_seq_one_letter_code
_entity_poly.pdbx_strand_id
1 'polypeptide(L)' 'MLTELQTKKWTGLFQVYDADQNGVVEKDDFEEIFQNLARAGNLTQGTPQIIRDYQRR' A
#
# COMPACT_ATOMS: atom_id res chain seq x y z
N MET A 1 -26.10 8.27 3.01
CA MET A 1 -25.38 8.90 1.87
C MET A 1 -24.19 9.64 2.44
N LEU A 2 -23.02 9.54 1.80
CA LEU A 2 -21.83 10.29 2.21
C LEU A 2 -21.99 11.78 1.84
N THR A 3 -21.42 12.67 2.64
CA THR A 3 -21.30 14.08 2.28
C THR A 3 -20.22 14.27 1.21
N GLU A 4 -20.22 15.39 0.50
CA GLU A 4 -19.17 15.70 -0.48
C GLU A 4 -17.76 15.67 0.13
N LEU A 5 -17.61 16.17 1.36
CA LEU A 5 -16.33 16.15 2.06
C LEU A 5 -15.89 14.71 2.38
N GLN A 6 -16.82 13.86 2.81
CA GLN A 6 -16.53 12.46 3.06
C GLN A 6 -16.14 11.76 1.76
N THR A 7 -16.89 11.95 0.67
CA THR A 7 -16.56 11.38 -0.65
C THR A 7 -15.14 11.77 -1.07
N LYS A 8 -14.78 13.06 -1.01
CA LYS A 8 -13.42 13.52 -1.37
C LYS A 8 -12.33 12.86 -0.53
N LYS A 9 -12.55 12.71 0.78
CA LYS A 9 -11.58 12.04 1.67
C LYS A 9 -11.43 10.56 1.34
N TRP A 10 -12.54 9.87 1.12
CA TRP A 10 -12.52 8.44 0.80
C TRP A 10 -11.92 8.18 -0.58
N THR A 11 -12.22 9.00 -1.59
CA THR A 11 -11.59 8.90 -2.91
C THR A 11 -10.09 9.13 -2.84
N GLY A 12 -9.63 10.15 -2.10
CA GLY A 12 -8.20 10.38 -1.91
C GLY A 12 -7.52 9.22 -1.19
N LEU A 13 -8.17 8.64 -0.17
CA LEU A 13 -7.64 7.48 0.53
C LEU A 13 -7.58 6.25 -0.39
N PHE A 14 -8.61 6.02 -1.19
CA PHE A 14 -8.65 4.92 -2.16
C PHE A 14 -7.48 5.01 -3.15
N GLN A 15 -7.22 6.20 -3.70
CA GLN A 15 -6.11 6.45 -4.62
C GLN A 15 -4.72 6.21 -4.01
N VAL A 16 -4.60 6.18 -2.68
CA VAL A 16 -3.34 5.81 -2.00
C VAL A 16 -3.18 4.28 -1.91
N TYR A 17 -4.29 3.54 -1.88
CA TYR A 17 -4.29 2.08 -1.81
C TYR A 17 -4.27 1.40 -3.17
N ASP A 18 -4.90 1.99 -4.18
CA ASP A 18 -4.89 1.55 -5.59
C ASP A 18 -3.57 2.03 -6.22
N ALA A 19 -2.51 1.25 -6.02
CA ALA A 19 -1.14 1.64 -6.33
C ALA A 19 -0.89 1.64 -7.84
N ASP A 20 -1.47 0.67 -8.55
CA ASP A 20 -1.37 0.55 -10.00
C ASP A 20 -2.38 1.43 -10.78
N GLN A 21 -3.33 2.06 -10.06
CA GLN A 21 -4.37 2.96 -10.58
C GLN A 21 -5.36 2.26 -11.52
N ASN A 22 -5.62 0.98 -11.32
CA ASN A 22 -6.56 0.21 -12.12
C ASN A 22 -8.03 0.37 -11.68
N GLY A 23 -8.27 1.07 -10.56
CA GLY A 23 -9.60 1.34 -10.01
C GLY A 23 -10.14 0.25 -9.07
N VAL A 24 -9.33 -0.74 -8.73
CA VAL A 24 -9.60 -1.76 -7.70
C VAL A 24 -8.42 -1.85 -6.73
N VAL A 25 -8.67 -2.31 -5.50
CA VAL A 25 -7.59 -2.57 -4.53
C VAL A 25 -7.43 -4.07 -4.40
N GLU A 26 -6.28 -4.56 -4.80
CA GLU A 26 -5.92 -5.96 -4.88
C GLU A 26 -4.70 -6.27 -4.01
N LYS A 27 -4.35 -7.56 -3.92
CA LYS A 27 -3.18 -7.98 -3.14
C LYS A 27 -1.88 -7.33 -3.65
N ASP A 28 -1.77 -7.19 -4.96
CA ASP A 28 -0.56 -6.75 -5.63
C ASP A 28 -0.25 -5.27 -5.35
N ASP A 29 -1.28 -4.45 -5.11
CA ASP A 29 -1.09 -3.06 -4.64
C ASP A 29 -0.35 -3.00 -3.31
N PHE A 30 -0.67 -3.89 -2.37
CA PHE A 30 0.01 -3.93 -1.09
C PHE A 30 1.47 -4.35 -1.24
N GLU A 31 1.76 -5.31 -2.14
CA GLU A 31 3.12 -5.71 -2.47
C GLU A 31 3.93 -4.51 -2.98
N GLU A 32 3.36 -3.73 -3.91
CA GLU A 32 3.99 -2.51 -4.43
C GLU A 32 4.20 -1.46 -3.33
N ILE A 33 3.19 -1.20 -2.49
CA ILE A 33 3.29 -0.25 -1.37
C ILE A 33 4.43 -0.66 -0.43
N PHE A 34 4.53 -1.95 -0.06
CA PHE A 34 5.59 -2.43 0.82
C PHE A 34 6.98 -2.32 0.17
N GLN A 35 7.10 -2.61 -1.12
CA GLN A 35 8.36 -2.43 -1.84
C GLN A 35 8.78 -0.96 -1.90
N ASN A 36 7.84 -0.05 -2.14
CA ASN A 36 8.09 1.39 -2.15
C ASN A 36 8.50 1.92 -0.76
N LEU A 37 7.85 1.44 0.31
CA LEU A 37 8.23 1.75 1.69
C LEU A 37 9.61 1.20 2.05
N ALA A 38 9.94 -0.02 1.63
CA ALA A 38 11.26 -0.59 1.85
C ALA A 38 12.35 0.23 1.17
N ARG A 39 12.14 0.65 -0.09
CA ARG A 39 13.04 1.55 -0.82
C ARG A 39 13.20 2.90 -0.10
N ALA A 40 12.11 3.52 0.33
CA ALA A 40 12.14 4.80 1.04
C ALA A 40 12.84 4.70 2.41
N GLY A 41 12.69 3.57 3.09
CA GLY A 41 13.33 3.29 4.38
C GLY A 41 14.77 2.80 4.29
N ASN A 42 15.39 2.75 3.11
CA ASN A 42 16.69 2.10 2.86
C ASN A 42 16.75 0.65 3.38
N LEU A 43 15.60 -0.04 3.42
CA LEU A 43 15.54 -1.44 3.78
C LEU A 43 15.91 -2.26 2.54
N THR A 44 17.13 -2.82 2.54
CA THR A 44 17.56 -3.70 1.46
C THR A 44 16.80 -5.02 1.50
N GLN A 45 16.36 -5.46 0.32
CA GLN A 45 15.76 -6.76 0.08
C GLN A 45 16.73 -7.84 0.60
N GLY A 46 16.32 -8.62 1.61
CA GLY A 46 17.18 -9.59 2.29
C GLY A 46 17.64 -9.20 3.70
N THR A 47 17.26 -8.03 4.22
CA THR A 47 17.38 -7.78 5.66
C THR A 47 16.48 -8.77 6.43
N PRO A 48 16.96 -9.37 7.55
CA PRO A 48 16.21 -10.38 8.30
C PRO A 48 14.81 -9.94 8.73
N GLN A 49 14.59 -8.63 8.91
CA GLN A 49 13.28 -8.05 9.25
C GLN A 49 12.22 -8.29 8.16
N ILE A 50 12.51 -8.00 6.89
CA ILE A 50 11.52 -8.14 5.80
C ILE A 50 11.09 -9.61 5.64
N ILE A 51 12.05 -10.54 5.64
CA ILE A 51 11.77 -11.98 5.49
C ILE A 51 10.95 -12.51 6.69
N ARG A 52 11.27 -12.06 7.92
CA ARG A 52 10.53 -12.45 9.13
C ARG A 52 9.09 -11.94 9.14
N ASP A 53 8.85 -10.74 8.62
CA ASP A 53 7.52 -10.13 8.59
C ASP A 53 6.62 -10.76 7.52
N TYR A 54 7.19 -11.21 6.39
CA TYR A 54 6.48 -11.98 5.36
C TYR A 54 6.11 -13.40 5.81
N GLN A 55 6.98 -14.09 6.56
CA GLN A 55 6.77 -15.49 6.97
C GLN A 55 5.80 -15.69 8.15
N ARG A 56 5.34 -14.61 8.81
CA ARG A 56 4.43 -14.66 9.97
C ARG A 56 2.96 -14.34 9.64
N ARG A 57 2.62 -14.03 8.40
CA ARG A 57 1.27 -13.65 7.98
C ARG A 57 0.60 -14.75 7.18
#